data_AF-A0A958QKP9-F1
#
_entry.id   AF-A0A958QKP9-F1
#
_cell.length_a   1.000
_cell.length_b   1.000
_cell.length_c   1.000
_cell.angle_alpha   90.00
_cell.angle_beta   90.00
_cell.angle_gamma   90.00
#
_symmetry.space_group_name_H-M   'P 1'
#
loop_
_entity.id
_entity.type
_entity.pdbx_description
1 polymer ?
#
loop_
_entity_poly.entity_id
_entity_poly.type
_entity_poly.pdbx_seq_one_letter_code
_entity_poly.pdbx_strand_id
1 'polypeptide(L)'
;MDCSSTAPPQQMRKGIAAKNESGFPPLLAAAAALVAVPLAAGIFRVTSHLPMNLSLALAAVIVLPALTGVVVRYPMRAHGISTSPLALLLAAAASTLFVLRMYHPNYFGLPSVGGGDAGNHVHWGREFLDRNPAIYHGLVYFYSMTYWSSLFGLDDSFSVFRAAFYLTSILSLFIVSVLAVEICSSDSKRIQAVSTLLLVALFALPAERIIFPSFHYLQADGFYPQVASISVLLLAAAFYVLTEPRLLRVTLLLSGVVMYRYSYALNLGDALIASAVVLAIEAKSEPKSSLSKMYATLSVGAVLLALYCYSRLLPVIELEGAIITVDHNLILKGLLMLCVGMLAAIFSANHITPVSRRLLRLLWFTSSYVFSGVIFQIFYKLYGPSDDYYLQKYFYHETVLSVCAVIIAAAVLLPELVHSLQGRSKLKTAAISASLIFAFFGMWSINTALQPIRVSYQERAAKVSSAKTLMPLSDPFVLEKVTESLNKTGKSFGGFLTPIWPESNFVNSDLGLYGQLSFYRTGKAGKDDGRCVFWMSAPHDLAEFKRVGGSALLKRLNKLADLHGVRKVSYSVPWSTVRQELSSVCFSEELRNVQPQ
;
A
#
# COMPACT_ATOMS: atom_id res chain seq x y z
N MET A 1 42.84 -46.37 50.89
CA MET A 1 42.06 -45.14 50.65
C MET A 1 41.84 -45.08 49.15
N ASP A 2 40.80 -45.77 48.67
CA ASP A 2 40.41 -45.80 47.26
C ASP A 2 39.21 -44.86 47.08
N CYS A 3 39.43 -43.75 46.39
CA CYS A 3 38.38 -42.82 45.99
C CYS A 3 37.81 -43.25 44.63
N SER A 4 36.76 -44.08 44.66
CA SER A 4 35.95 -44.42 43.50
C SER A 4 35.11 -43.20 43.06
N SER A 5 35.42 -42.63 41.90
CA SER A 5 34.59 -41.60 41.26
C SER A 5 33.44 -42.25 40.49
N THR A 6 32.27 -42.31 41.12
CA THR A 6 31.02 -42.62 40.44
C THR A 6 30.57 -41.41 39.62
N ALA A 7 30.81 -41.46 38.31
CA ALA A 7 30.18 -40.54 37.36
C ALA A 7 28.65 -40.70 37.42
N PRO A 8 27.86 -39.60 37.42
CA PRO A 8 26.42 -39.71 37.44
C PRO A 8 25.92 -40.24 36.08
N PRO A 9 24.87 -41.08 36.07
CA PRO A 9 24.34 -41.65 34.84
C PRO A 9 23.75 -40.54 33.96
N GLN A 10 24.19 -40.49 32.70
CA GLN A 10 23.50 -39.78 31.62
C GLN A 10 22.11 -40.41 31.41
N GLN A 11 21.15 -40.03 32.24
CA GLN A 11 19.74 -40.29 31.97
C GLN A 11 19.36 -39.57 30.68
N MET A 12 19.15 -40.35 29.62
CA MET A 12 18.42 -39.96 28.43
C MET A 12 17.11 -39.26 28.84
N ARG A 13 17.09 -37.93 28.86
CA ARG A 13 15.87 -37.14 28.69
C ARG A 13 15.41 -37.26 27.24
N LYS A 14 14.98 -38.46 26.84
CA LYS A 14 14.01 -38.63 25.73
C LYS A 14 12.60 -38.42 26.28
N GLY A 15 12.39 -37.31 26.97
CA GLY A 15 11.06 -36.74 27.09
C GLY A 15 10.77 -36.10 25.76
N ILE A 16 10.02 -36.78 24.90
CA ILE A 16 9.40 -36.19 23.72
C ILE A 16 8.43 -35.14 24.27
N ALA A 17 8.94 -33.93 24.53
CA ALA A 17 8.12 -32.74 24.55
C ALA A 17 7.53 -32.68 23.15
N ALA A 18 6.29 -33.15 23.01
CA ALA A 18 5.49 -32.89 21.83
C ALA A 18 5.61 -31.39 21.59
N LYS A 19 6.36 -31.02 20.55
CA LYS A 19 6.62 -29.62 20.23
C LYS A 19 5.25 -28.96 20.14
N ASN A 20 5.03 -27.96 20.97
CA ASN A 20 3.87 -27.09 20.90
C ASN A 20 3.93 -26.38 19.53
N GLU A 21 3.39 -27.03 18.50
CA GLU A 21 3.17 -26.43 17.20
C GLU A 21 2.02 -25.45 17.36
N SER A 22 2.33 -24.15 17.27
CA SER A 22 1.33 -23.10 17.30
C SER A 22 0.56 -23.09 15.96
N GLY A 23 -0.77 -23.09 16.04
CA GLY A 23 -1.67 -23.06 14.88
C GLY A 23 -1.72 -21.69 14.20
N PHE A 24 -2.42 -21.61 13.06
CA PHE A 24 -2.58 -20.38 12.28
C PHE A 24 -3.63 -19.44 12.92
N PRO A 25 -3.35 -18.14 13.16
CA PRO A 25 -4.30 -17.25 13.86
C PRO A 25 -5.60 -17.04 13.06
N PRO A 26 -6.81 -17.26 13.64
CA PRO A 26 -8.08 -17.07 12.94
C PRO A 26 -8.29 -15.64 12.42
N LEU A 27 -7.82 -14.63 13.17
CA LEU A 27 -7.85 -13.23 12.75
C LEU A 27 -6.99 -13.00 11.50
N LEU A 28 -5.82 -13.64 11.42
CA LEU A 28 -4.99 -13.58 10.22
C LEU A 28 -5.66 -14.29 9.05
N ALA A 29 -6.39 -15.40 9.28
CA ALA A 29 -7.14 -16.09 8.23
C ALA A 29 -8.28 -15.22 7.70
N ALA A 30 -8.98 -14.50 8.57
CA ALA A 30 -10.00 -13.54 8.17
C ALA A 30 -9.40 -12.40 7.33
N ALA A 31 -8.31 -11.77 7.80
CA ALA A 31 -7.61 -10.73 7.02
C ALA A 31 -7.07 -11.28 5.69
N ALA A 32 -6.52 -12.50 5.70
CA ALA A 32 -6.06 -13.18 4.50
C ALA A 32 -7.20 -13.40 3.52
N ALA A 33 -8.40 -13.78 3.96
CA ALA A 33 -9.56 -13.93 3.09
C ALA A 33 -9.97 -12.59 2.47
N LEU A 34 -10.00 -11.51 3.25
CA LEU A 34 -10.35 -10.17 2.78
C LEU A 34 -9.31 -9.62 1.77
N VAL A 35 -8.06 -10.08 1.79
CA VAL A 35 -7.05 -9.72 0.78
C VAL A 35 -7.07 -10.70 -0.41
N ALA A 36 -7.07 -12.00 -0.13
CA ALA A 36 -6.83 -13.03 -1.12
C ALA A 36 -8.04 -13.32 -2.00
N VAL A 37 -9.28 -13.22 -1.50
CA VAL A 37 -10.49 -13.42 -2.33
C VAL A 37 -10.59 -12.39 -3.45
N PRO A 38 -10.59 -11.06 -3.19
CA PRO A 38 -10.66 -10.07 -4.26
C PRO A 38 -9.43 -10.14 -5.16
N LEU A 39 -8.23 -10.38 -4.63
CA LEU A 39 -7.04 -10.54 -5.46
C LEU A 39 -7.12 -11.75 -6.38
N ALA A 40 -7.50 -12.91 -5.86
CA ALA A 40 -7.69 -14.12 -6.66
C ALA A 40 -8.78 -13.92 -7.72
N ALA A 41 -9.84 -13.18 -7.42
CA ALA A 41 -10.84 -12.80 -8.41
C ALA A 41 -10.22 -12.00 -9.57
N GLY A 42 -9.35 -11.04 -9.25
CA GLY A 42 -8.56 -10.33 -10.25
C GLY A 42 -7.68 -11.25 -11.08
N ILE A 43 -6.96 -12.16 -10.44
CA ILE A 43 -6.09 -13.14 -11.12
C ILE A 43 -6.90 -14.03 -12.07
N PHE A 44 -8.04 -14.57 -11.60
CA PHE A 44 -8.91 -15.38 -12.46
C PHE A 44 -9.41 -14.57 -13.64
N ARG A 45 -9.86 -13.33 -13.42
CA ARG A 45 -10.28 -12.46 -14.52
C ARG A 45 -9.18 -12.22 -15.54
N VAL A 46 -7.96 -11.87 -15.11
CA VAL A 46 -6.79 -11.65 -15.98
C VAL A 46 -6.46 -12.91 -16.80
N THR A 47 -6.49 -14.08 -16.17
CA THR A 47 -6.00 -15.33 -16.77
C THR A 47 -7.04 -16.08 -17.58
N SER A 48 -8.33 -15.94 -17.27
CA SER A 48 -9.42 -16.68 -17.89
C SER A 48 -10.42 -15.81 -18.65
N HIS A 49 -10.27 -14.49 -18.61
CA HIS A 49 -11.21 -13.52 -19.19
C HIS A 49 -12.65 -13.63 -18.66
N LEU A 50 -12.87 -14.32 -17.54
CA LEU A 50 -14.20 -14.47 -16.95
C LEU A 50 -14.75 -13.11 -16.45
N PRO A 51 -16.08 -12.90 -16.54
CA PRO A 51 -16.78 -11.83 -15.86
C PRO A 51 -16.39 -11.72 -14.38
N MET A 52 -16.28 -10.50 -13.85
CA MET A 52 -15.73 -10.27 -12.51
C MET A 52 -16.55 -10.95 -11.39
N ASN A 53 -17.88 -11.02 -11.54
CA ASN A 53 -18.76 -11.75 -10.62
C ASN A 53 -18.45 -13.26 -10.57
N LEU A 54 -18.23 -13.90 -11.72
CA LEU A 54 -17.87 -15.32 -11.79
C LEU A 54 -16.46 -15.56 -11.24
N SER A 55 -15.51 -14.69 -11.57
CA SER A 55 -14.15 -14.72 -11.02
C SER A 55 -14.14 -14.59 -9.50
N LEU A 56 -14.99 -13.73 -8.94
CA LEU A 56 -15.15 -13.56 -7.49
C LEU A 56 -15.77 -14.80 -6.82
N ALA A 57 -16.81 -15.38 -7.43
CA ALA A 57 -17.41 -16.62 -6.92
C ALA A 57 -16.38 -17.76 -6.91
N LEU A 58 -15.64 -17.95 -8.00
CA LEU A 58 -14.58 -18.95 -8.10
C LEU A 58 -13.47 -18.71 -7.06
N ALA A 59 -13.04 -17.46 -6.90
CA ALA A 59 -12.08 -17.06 -5.88
C ALA A 59 -12.55 -17.41 -4.47
N ALA A 60 -13.80 -17.11 -4.12
CA ALA A 60 -14.36 -17.44 -2.82
C ALA A 60 -14.41 -18.96 -2.59
N VAL A 61 -14.85 -19.72 -3.60
CA VAL A 61 -14.94 -21.20 -3.55
C VAL A 61 -13.57 -21.88 -3.41
N ILE A 62 -12.49 -21.26 -3.88
CA ILE A 62 -11.14 -21.82 -3.77
C ILE A 62 -10.44 -21.34 -2.50
N VAL A 63 -10.43 -20.02 -2.29
CA VAL A 63 -9.64 -19.39 -1.22
C VAL A 63 -10.25 -19.67 0.16
N LEU A 64 -11.57 -19.59 0.32
CA LEU A 64 -12.19 -19.79 1.64
C LEU A 64 -11.97 -21.22 2.15
N PRO A 65 -12.26 -22.30 1.38
CA PRO A 65 -11.98 -23.66 1.85
C PRO A 65 -10.49 -23.94 2.05
N ALA A 66 -9.60 -23.35 1.25
CA ALA A 66 -8.16 -23.47 1.48
C ALA A 66 -7.75 -22.86 2.83
N LEU A 67 -8.20 -21.64 3.14
CA LEU A 67 -7.94 -20.97 4.41
C LEU A 67 -8.61 -21.70 5.59
N THR A 68 -9.87 -22.12 5.45
CA THR A 68 -10.57 -22.93 6.45
C THR A 68 -9.84 -24.24 6.68
N GLY A 69 -9.40 -24.92 5.62
CA GLY A 69 -8.61 -26.15 5.70
C GLY A 69 -7.29 -25.95 6.43
N VAL A 70 -6.59 -24.82 6.20
CA VAL A 70 -5.39 -24.45 6.97
C VAL A 70 -5.72 -24.25 8.44
N VAL A 71 -6.77 -23.49 8.76
CA VAL A 71 -7.20 -23.23 10.15
C VAL A 71 -7.62 -24.52 10.87
N VAL A 72 -8.34 -25.42 10.18
CA VAL A 72 -8.85 -26.68 10.74
C VAL A 72 -7.74 -27.73 10.90
N ARG A 73 -6.82 -27.85 9.93
CA ARG A 73 -5.71 -28.84 9.96
C ARG A 73 -4.59 -28.46 10.90
N TYR A 74 -4.40 -27.16 11.12
CA TYR A 74 -3.45 -26.63 12.08
C TYR A 74 -4.20 -25.90 13.20
N PRO A 75 -5.11 -26.60 13.91
CA PRO A 75 -5.96 -25.99 14.90
C PRO A 75 -5.08 -25.52 16.05
N MET A 76 -5.35 -24.31 16.53
CA MET A 76 -4.70 -23.81 17.75
C MET A 76 -5.07 -24.75 18.91
N ARG A 77 -4.12 -25.54 19.43
CA ARG A 77 -4.36 -26.27 20.69
C ARG A 77 -4.47 -25.26 21.83
N ALA A 78 -5.67 -25.18 22.41
CA ALA A 78 -6.15 -24.80 23.75
C ALA A 78 -5.20 -24.30 24.87
N HIS A 79 -4.00 -23.80 24.61
CA HIS A 79 -3.21 -23.01 25.58
C HIS A 79 -3.63 -21.54 25.49
N GLY A 80 -4.92 -21.30 25.72
CA GLY A 80 -5.53 -19.97 25.64
C GLY A 80 -5.73 -19.53 24.21
N ILE A 81 -6.86 -19.92 23.61
CA ILE A 81 -7.38 -19.22 22.44
C ILE A 81 -7.47 -17.75 22.81
N SER A 82 -6.57 -16.96 22.27
CA SER A 82 -6.79 -15.54 22.16
C SER A 82 -6.66 -15.23 20.69
N THR A 83 -7.79 -15.23 19.98
CA THR A 83 -8.10 -14.09 19.12
C THR A 83 -7.89 -12.86 19.98
N SER A 84 -6.64 -12.43 20.11
CA SER A 84 -6.24 -11.61 21.25
C SER A 84 -7.11 -10.37 21.24
N PRO A 85 -8.00 -10.16 22.25
CA PRO A 85 -8.81 -8.95 22.30
C PRO A 85 -7.92 -7.72 22.17
N LEU A 86 -6.65 -7.86 22.58
CA LEU A 86 -5.61 -6.88 22.36
C LEU A 86 -5.21 -6.68 20.89
N ALA A 87 -5.07 -7.74 20.07
CA ALA A 87 -4.79 -7.59 18.64
C ALA A 87 -5.95 -6.88 17.93
N LEU A 88 -7.19 -7.23 18.27
CA LEU A 88 -8.38 -6.53 17.78
C LEU A 88 -8.43 -5.08 18.26
N LEU A 89 -8.15 -4.83 19.55
CA LEU A 89 -8.13 -3.49 20.13
C LEU A 89 -7.04 -2.62 19.50
N LEU A 90 -5.83 -3.17 19.31
CA LEU A 90 -4.72 -2.47 18.68
C LEU A 90 -5.03 -2.17 17.22
N ALA A 91 -5.55 -3.15 16.48
CA ALA A 91 -5.97 -2.95 15.10
C ALA A 91 -7.09 -1.92 14.99
N ALA A 92 -8.09 -1.98 15.87
CA ALA A 92 -9.18 -1.02 15.92
C ALA A 92 -8.68 0.39 16.28
N ALA A 93 -7.78 0.53 17.26
CA ALA A 93 -7.20 1.80 17.65
C ALA A 93 -6.33 2.41 16.53
N ALA A 94 -5.46 1.62 15.91
CA ALA A 94 -4.63 2.04 14.79
C ALA A 94 -5.48 2.45 13.58
N SER A 95 -6.50 1.65 13.26
CA SER A 95 -7.43 1.93 12.15
C SER A 95 -8.30 3.15 12.41
N THR A 96 -8.79 3.31 13.64
CA THR A 96 -9.56 4.48 14.05
C THR A 96 -8.70 5.74 13.97
N LEU A 97 -7.48 5.70 14.50
CA LEU A 97 -6.54 6.82 14.40
C LEU A 97 -6.25 7.15 12.94
N PHE A 98 -5.99 6.14 12.10
CA PHE A 98 -5.78 6.32 10.66
C PHE A 98 -6.99 7.01 10.01
N VAL A 99 -8.21 6.52 10.21
CA VAL A 99 -9.42 7.13 9.64
C VAL A 99 -9.60 8.55 10.14
N LEU A 100 -9.42 8.80 11.44
CA LEU A 100 -9.54 10.14 12.03
C LEU A 100 -8.55 11.15 11.42
N ARG A 101 -7.33 10.71 11.11
CA ARG A 101 -6.27 11.53 10.50
C ARG A 101 -6.41 11.68 8.99
N MET A 102 -6.87 10.62 8.31
CA MET A 102 -6.88 10.56 6.86
C MET A 102 -8.21 11.01 6.29
N TYR A 103 -9.32 10.94 7.02
CA TYR A 103 -10.60 11.43 6.54
C TYR A 103 -10.69 12.95 6.66
N HIS A 104 -10.57 13.62 5.52
CA HIS A 104 -10.79 15.05 5.41
C HIS A 104 -12.19 15.32 4.87
N PRO A 105 -13.11 15.91 5.65
CA PRO A 105 -14.50 16.09 5.23
C PRO A 105 -14.64 16.97 3.99
N ASN A 106 -13.85 18.05 3.89
CA ASN A 106 -13.95 18.96 2.74
C ASN A 106 -13.46 18.34 1.43
N TYR A 107 -12.63 17.30 1.47
CA TYR A 107 -12.20 16.59 0.26
C TYR A 107 -12.82 15.20 0.18
N PHE A 108 -13.90 14.98 0.94
CA PHE A 108 -14.65 13.73 1.04
C PHE A 108 -13.77 12.50 1.31
N GLY A 109 -12.60 12.66 1.93
CA GLY A 109 -11.66 11.59 2.26
C GLY A 109 -10.58 11.27 1.21
N LEU A 110 -10.66 11.80 -0.01
CA LEU A 110 -9.64 11.59 -1.06
C LEU A 110 -9.10 12.93 -1.59
N PRO A 111 -8.31 13.68 -0.82
CA PRO A 111 -7.60 14.83 -1.35
C PRO A 111 -6.53 14.39 -2.35
N SER A 112 -6.14 15.29 -3.26
CA SER A 112 -4.96 15.18 -4.11
C SER A 112 -3.90 16.22 -3.71
N VAL A 113 -2.64 15.97 -4.06
CA VAL A 113 -1.53 16.95 -3.96
C VAL A 113 -1.04 17.42 -5.33
N GLY A 114 -1.89 17.27 -6.36
CA GLY A 114 -1.57 17.62 -7.74
C GLY A 114 -1.27 16.42 -8.64
N GLY A 115 -1.17 15.21 -8.06
CA GLY A 115 -0.96 13.97 -8.82
C GLY A 115 -2.12 13.66 -9.76
N GLY A 116 -1.79 13.35 -11.01
CA GLY A 116 -2.76 13.07 -12.07
C GLY A 116 -3.17 11.59 -12.19
N ASP A 117 -2.51 10.68 -11.49
CA ASP A 117 -2.62 9.24 -11.78
C ASP A 117 -3.95 8.65 -11.34
N ALA A 118 -4.63 9.30 -10.40
CA ALA A 118 -5.93 8.85 -9.93
C ALA A 118 -6.95 8.73 -11.06
N GLY A 119 -7.00 9.68 -12.00
CA GLY A 119 -7.89 9.59 -13.17
C GLY A 119 -7.51 8.42 -14.09
N ASN A 120 -6.22 8.18 -14.29
CA ASN A 120 -5.74 7.02 -15.06
C ASN A 120 -6.23 5.71 -14.44
N HIS A 121 -6.15 5.59 -13.10
CA HIS A 121 -6.62 4.40 -12.40
C HIS A 121 -8.14 4.24 -12.44
N VAL A 122 -8.93 5.33 -12.44
CA VAL A 122 -10.39 5.23 -12.66
C VAL A 122 -10.70 4.63 -14.03
N HIS A 123 -10.06 5.15 -15.08
CA HIS A 123 -10.22 4.61 -16.42
C HIS A 123 -9.79 3.14 -16.49
N TRP A 124 -8.60 2.81 -15.97
CA TRP A 124 -8.11 1.43 -15.97
C TRP A 124 -8.97 0.50 -15.13
N GLY A 125 -9.59 0.97 -14.04
CA GLY A 125 -10.55 0.21 -13.26
C GLY A 125 -11.80 -0.14 -14.08
N ARG A 126 -12.32 0.81 -14.85
CA ARG A 126 -13.43 0.56 -15.78
C ARG A 126 -13.06 -0.40 -16.90
N GLU A 127 -11.94 -0.15 -17.60
CA GLU A 127 -11.45 -1.03 -18.66
C GLU A 127 -11.18 -2.44 -18.13
N PHE A 128 -10.61 -2.56 -16.93
CA PHE A 128 -10.44 -3.85 -16.26
C PHE A 128 -11.77 -4.58 -16.13
N LEU A 129 -12.85 -3.92 -15.70
CA LEU A 129 -14.16 -4.52 -15.48
C LEU A 129 -14.94 -4.80 -16.77
N ASP A 130 -14.77 -3.96 -17.78
CA ASP A 130 -15.65 -3.98 -18.95
C ASP A 130 -15.03 -4.71 -20.16
N ARG A 131 -13.71 -4.56 -20.40
CA ARG A 131 -13.14 -4.84 -21.72
C ARG A 131 -11.77 -5.51 -21.72
N ASN A 132 -10.82 -5.01 -20.92
CA ASN A 132 -9.42 -5.41 -20.95
C ASN A 132 -8.98 -5.95 -19.57
N PRO A 133 -9.12 -7.26 -19.31
CA PRO A 133 -8.77 -7.83 -18.02
C PRO A 133 -7.26 -7.80 -17.74
N ALA A 134 -6.41 -7.64 -18.75
CA ALA A 134 -4.95 -7.55 -18.61
C ALA A 134 -4.41 -6.10 -18.57
N ILE A 135 -5.30 -5.10 -18.42
CA ILE A 135 -4.92 -3.69 -18.30
C ILE A 135 -3.88 -3.48 -17.20
N TYR A 136 -3.03 -2.47 -17.37
CA TYR A 136 -1.98 -2.13 -16.41
C TYR A 136 -1.09 -3.35 -16.06
N HIS A 137 -0.73 -4.15 -17.09
CA HIS A 137 0.12 -5.35 -16.99
C HIS A 137 -0.38 -6.44 -16.03
N GLY A 138 -1.70 -6.49 -15.82
CA GLY A 138 -2.34 -7.41 -14.89
C GLY A 138 -2.14 -7.05 -13.42
N LEU A 139 -1.74 -5.82 -13.09
CA LEU A 139 -1.69 -5.31 -11.71
C LEU A 139 -3.11 -4.90 -11.26
N VAL A 140 -3.92 -5.89 -10.90
CA VAL A 140 -5.39 -5.77 -10.81
C VAL A 140 -5.95 -5.80 -9.40
N TYR A 141 -5.11 -5.94 -8.36
CA TYR A 141 -5.60 -6.04 -6.98
C TYR A 141 -6.50 -4.87 -6.59
N PHE A 142 -6.05 -3.64 -6.83
CA PHE A 142 -6.83 -2.46 -6.45
C PHE A 142 -8.14 -2.37 -7.23
N TYR A 143 -8.17 -2.69 -8.53
CA TYR A 143 -9.40 -2.70 -9.32
C TYR A 143 -10.38 -3.81 -8.92
N SER A 144 -9.85 -4.92 -8.39
CA SER A 144 -10.68 -5.98 -7.84
C SER A 144 -11.28 -5.56 -6.49
N MET A 145 -10.52 -4.79 -5.70
CA MET A 145 -11.00 -4.19 -4.46
C MET A 145 -12.06 -3.11 -4.69
N THR A 146 -11.94 -2.29 -5.75
CA THR A 146 -12.97 -1.33 -6.13
C THR A 146 -14.26 -2.07 -6.51
N TYR A 147 -14.18 -3.09 -7.38
CA TYR A 147 -15.35 -3.92 -7.68
C TYR A 147 -15.99 -4.52 -6.43
N TRP A 148 -15.19 -5.13 -5.55
CA TRP A 148 -15.73 -5.69 -4.32
C TRP A 148 -16.40 -4.64 -3.43
N SER A 149 -15.84 -3.42 -3.36
CA SER A 149 -16.44 -2.30 -2.63
C SER A 149 -17.77 -1.85 -3.24
N SER A 150 -17.93 -1.92 -4.57
CA SER A 150 -19.19 -1.60 -5.26
C SER A 150 -20.34 -2.55 -4.88
N LEU A 151 -20.04 -3.78 -4.47
CA LEU A 151 -21.06 -4.74 -4.02
C LEU A 151 -21.78 -4.32 -2.73
N PHE A 152 -21.29 -3.27 -2.04
CA PHE A 152 -21.92 -2.70 -0.85
C PHE A 152 -22.80 -1.48 -1.17
N GLY A 153 -23.27 -1.34 -2.42
CA GLY A 153 -24.18 -0.26 -2.84
C GLY A 153 -23.49 1.09 -3.03
N LEU A 154 -22.21 1.08 -3.41
CA LEU A 154 -21.49 2.30 -3.80
C LEU A 154 -21.56 2.42 -5.32
N ASP A 155 -22.31 3.41 -5.80
CA ASP A 155 -22.65 3.53 -7.22
C ASP A 155 -21.66 4.39 -8.03
N ASP A 156 -20.89 5.26 -7.37
CA ASP A 156 -19.95 6.18 -8.02
C ASP A 156 -18.48 5.76 -7.83
N SER A 157 -17.64 5.97 -8.85
CA SER A 157 -16.22 5.57 -8.82
C SER A 157 -15.45 6.23 -7.68
N PHE A 158 -15.80 7.47 -7.29
CA PHE A 158 -15.11 8.18 -6.22
C PHE A 158 -15.33 7.50 -4.87
N SER A 159 -16.57 7.17 -4.52
CA SER A 159 -16.92 6.44 -3.30
C SER A 159 -16.30 5.05 -3.27
N VAL A 160 -16.30 4.35 -4.41
CA VAL A 160 -15.71 3.03 -4.54
C VAL A 160 -14.18 3.07 -4.36
N PHE A 161 -13.49 4.03 -4.99
CA PHE A 161 -12.04 4.23 -4.81
C PHE A 161 -11.69 4.57 -3.37
N ARG A 162 -12.51 5.42 -2.74
CA ARG A 162 -12.36 5.80 -1.34
C ARG A 162 -12.47 4.57 -0.44
N ALA A 163 -13.53 3.78 -0.60
CA ALA A 163 -13.72 2.56 0.18
C ALA A 163 -12.55 1.59 0.01
N ALA A 164 -12.10 1.35 -1.23
CA ALA A 164 -10.95 0.48 -1.51
C ALA A 164 -9.65 0.98 -0.85
N PHE A 165 -9.37 2.28 -0.91
CA PHE A 165 -8.21 2.88 -0.24
C PHE A 165 -8.25 2.68 1.28
N TYR A 166 -9.36 3.03 1.94
CA TYR A 166 -9.47 2.87 3.39
C TYR A 166 -9.42 1.40 3.80
N LEU A 167 -10.13 0.52 3.09
CA LEU A 167 -10.17 -0.90 3.40
C LEU A 167 -8.79 -1.55 3.30
N THR A 168 -8.06 -1.33 2.20
CA THR A 168 -6.70 -1.90 2.04
C THR A 168 -5.69 -1.34 3.05
N SER A 169 -5.83 -0.08 3.43
CA SER A 169 -4.99 0.54 4.47
C SER A 169 -5.30 -0.02 5.86
N ILE A 170 -6.58 -0.14 6.21
CA ILE A 170 -7.04 -0.75 7.47
C ILE A 170 -6.59 -2.21 7.55
N LEU A 171 -6.69 -2.98 6.46
CA LEU A 171 -6.19 -4.36 6.41
C LEU A 171 -4.68 -4.42 6.66
N SER A 172 -3.90 -3.49 6.12
CA SER A 172 -2.45 -3.40 6.37
C SER A 172 -2.16 -3.18 7.86
N LEU A 173 -2.84 -2.23 8.50
CA LEU A 173 -2.70 -1.95 9.93
C LEU A 173 -3.14 -3.12 10.80
N PHE A 174 -4.21 -3.81 10.39
CA PHE A 174 -4.73 -4.99 11.05
C PHE A 174 -3.72 -6.14 11.02
N ILE A 175 -3.16 -6.46 9.85
CA ILE A 175 -2.16 -7.53 9.68
C ILE A 175 -0.93 -7.26 10.56
N VAL A 176 -0.43 -6.02 10.56
CA VAL A 176 0.71 -5.61 11.41
C VAL A 176 0.38 -5.75 12.89
N SER A 177 -0.84 -5.36 13.30
CA SER A 177 -1.27 -5.46 14.70
C SER A 177 -1.35 -6.93 15.17
N VAL A 178 -1.89 -7.83 14.34
CA VAL A 178 -1.90 -9.27 14.61
C VAL A 178 -0.48 -9.81 14.69
N LEU A 179 0.36 -9.50 13.71
CA LEU A 179 1.76 -9.92 13.67
C LEU A 179 2.52 -9.46 14.92
N ALA A 180 2.33 -8.22 15.33
CA ALA A 180 2.99 -7.64 16.49
C ALA A 180 2.59 -8.33 17.80
N VAL A 181 1.29 -8.55 18.02
CA VAL A 181 0.79 -9.22 19.24
C VAL A 181 1.27 -10.68 19.30
N GLU A 182 1.27 -11.38 18.17
CA GLU A 182 1.74 -12.77 18.07
C GLU A 182 3.26 -12.94 18.23
N ILE A 183 4.04 -11.90 17.95
CA ILE A 183 5.49 -11.89 18.20
C ILE A 183 5.81 -11.51 19.65
N CYS A 184 5.05 -10.56 20.21
CA CYS A 184 5.22 -10.06 21.57
C CYS A 184 4.53 -10.95 22.63
N SER A 185 3.78 -11.98 22.23
CA SER A 185 3.18 -12.93 23.17
C SER A 185 4.29 -13.69 23.91
N SER A 186 4.33 -13.54 25.24
CA SER A 186 5.27 -14.21 26.13
C SER A 186 4.48 -15.06 27.13
N ASP A 187 5.08 -16.15 27.62
CA ASP A 187 4.52 -16.95 28.73
C ASP A 187 4.34 -16.10 30.00
N SER A 188 5.08 -14.99 30.13
CA SER A 188 4.92 -14.04 31.22
C SER A 188 3.92 -12.94 30.87
N LYS A 189 2.77 -12.93 31.56
CA LYS A 189 1.75 -11.87 31.46
C LYS A 189 2.31 -10.46 31.68
N ARG A 190 3.31 -10.32 32.58
CA ARG A 190 3.95 -9.03 32.86
C ARG A 190 4.76 -8.53 31.68
N ILE A 191 5.58 -9.40 31.08
CA ILE A 191 6.38 -9.06 29.89
C ILE A 191 5.45 -8.74 28.73
N GLN A 192 4.41 -9.55 28.53
CA GLN A 192 3.39 -9.30 27.52
C GLN A 192 2.73 -7.92 27.70
N ALA A 193 2.33 -7.55 28.92
CA ALA A 193 1.73 -6.24 29.19
C ALA A 193 2.70 -5.07 28.89
N VAL A 194 3.97 -5.18 29.28
CA VAL A 194 4.98 -4.16 29.00
C VAL A 194 5.25 -4.04 27.49
N SER A 195 5.47 -5.16 26.81
CA SER A 195 5.68 -5.17 25.35
C SER A 195 4.46 -4.63 24.60
N THR A 196 3.25 -4.88 25.10
CA THR A 196 2.01 -4.32 24.56
C THR A 196 1.96 -2.79 24.70
N LEU A 197 2.24 -2.28 25.90
CA LEU A 197 2.24 -0.84 26.14
C LEU A 197 3.29 -0.13 25.28
N LEU A 198 4.49 -0.73 25.19
CA LEU A 198 5.56 -0.25 24.31
C LEU A 198 5.13 -0.28 22.85
N LEU A 199 4.46 -1.34 22.41
CA LEU A 199 3.97 -1.45 21.04
C LEU A 199 2.99 -0.32 20.71
N VAL A 200 2.03 -0.01 21.60
CA VAL A 200 1.10 1.12 21.40
C VAL A 200 1.85 2.45 21.31
N ALA A 201 2.76 2.71 22.26
CA ALA A 201 3.51 3.96 22.34
C ALA A 201 4.45 4.15 21.14
N LEU A 202 5.18 3.09 20.77
CA LEU A 202 6.11 3.05 19.65
C LEU A 202 5.41 2.99 18.30
N PHE A 203 4.14 2.58 18.22
CA PHE A 203 3.38 2.61 16.99
C PHE A 203 2.86 4.01 16.68
N ALA A 204 2.30 4.71 17.66
CA ALA A 204 1.64 6.00 17.44
C ALA A 204 2.56 7.06 16.82
N LEU A 205 3.80 7.21 17.32
CA LEU A 205 4.70 8.26 16.86
C LEU A 205 5.22 8.03 15.42
N PRO A 206 5.80 6.87 15.05
CA PRO A 206 6.19 6.59 13.68
C PRO A 206 4.99 6.46 12.74
N ALA A 207 3.81 6.04 13.23
CA ALA A 207 2.61 6.04 12.41
C ALA A 207 2.28 7.47 11.93
N GLU A 208 2.21 8.43 12.85
CA GLU A 208 1.95 9.85 12.53
C GLU A 208 3.07 10.53 11.71
N ARG A 209 4.31 10.05 11.84
CA ARG A 209 5.49 10.72 11.28
C ARG A 209 6.00 10.11 9.98
N ILE A 210 5.72 8.83 9.73
CA ILE A 210 6.27 8.09 8.59
C ILE A 210 5.18 7.31 7.85
N ILE A 211 4.42 6.45 8.55
CA ILE A 211 3.46 5.55 7.89
C ILE A 211 2.30 6.35 7.28
N PHE A 212 1.57 7.14 8.05
CA PHE A 212 0.42 7.89 7.55
C PHE A 212 0.78 8.94 6.49
N PRO A 213 1.89 9.70 6.62
CA PRO A 213 2.38 10.53 5.51
C PRO A 213 2.65 9.74 4.22
N SER A 214 3.20 8.53 4.33
CA SER A 214 3.44 7.66 3.16
C SER A 214 2.14 7.23 2.49
N PHE A 215 1.17 6.75 3.28
CA PHE A 215 -0.16 6.38 2.78
C PHE A 215 -0.89 7.59 2.18
N HIS A 216 -0.76 8.77 2.81
CA HIS A 216 -1.33 10.01 2.29
C HIS A 216 -0.78 10.37 0.94
N TYR A 217 0.54 10.36 0.79
CA TYR A 217 1.18 10.73 -0.45
C TYR A 217 0.82 9.77 -1.57
N LEU A 218 0.98 8.47 -1.33
CA LEU A 218 0.63 7.46 -2.33
C LEU A 218 -0.82 7.60 -2.78
N GLN A 219 -1.77 7.83 -1.86
CA GLN A 219 -3.16 8.09 -2.25
C GLN A 219 -3.33 9.42 -2.99
N ALA A 220 -2.79 10.51 -2.46
CA ALA A 220 -3.04 11.86 -2.97
C ALA A 220 -2.36 12.11 -4.31
N ASP A 221 -1.30 11.36 -4.62
CA ASP A 221 -0.63 11.39 -5.91
C ASP A 221 -1.26 10.40 -6.92
N GLY A 222 -2.08 9.44 -6.43
CA GLY A 222 -2.86 8.52 -7.26
C GLY A 222 -2.35 7.07 -7.31
N PHE A 223 -1.35 6.68 -6.52
CA PHE A 223 -0.70 5.35 -6.48
C PHE A 223 -1.51 4.31 -5.70
N TYR A 224 -2.79 4.17 -6.04
CA TYR A 224 -3.67 3.24 -5.35
C TYR A 224 -3.20 1.77 -5.38
N PRO A 225 -2.69 1.23 -6.51
CA PRO A 225 -2.15 -0.13 -6.52
C PRO A 225 -0.96 -0.31 -5.58
N GLN A 226 -0.10 0.71 -5.45
CA GLN A 226 1.04 0.68 -4.54
C GLN A 226 0.54 0.60 -3.09
N VAL A 227 -0.39 1.47 -2.67
CA VAL A 227 -1.01 1.38 -1.33
C VAL A 227 -1.62 0.00 -1.09
N ALA A 228 -2.39 -0.52 -2.03
CA ALA A 228 -3.04 -1.81 -1.89
C ALA A 228 -2.02 -2.94 -1.68
N SER A 229 -0.94 -2.94 -2.45
CA SER A 229 0.09 -3.98 -2.40
C SER A 229 0.84 -4.07 -1.06
N ILE A 230 0.85 -3.00 -0.25
CA ILE A 230 1.38 -3.03 1.12
C ILE A 230 0.67 -4.13 1.95
N SER A 231 -0.65 -4.26 1.82
CA SER A 231 -1.40 -5.31 2.53
C SER A 231 -0.97 -6.72 2.11
N VAL A 232 -0.63 -6.92 0.83
CA VAL A 232 -0.15 -8.20 0.30
C VAL A 232 1.27 -8.51 0.79
N LEU A 233 2.16 -7.51 0.79
CA LEU A 233 3.53 -7.64 1.32
C LEU A 233 3.52 -8.01 2.81
N LEU A 234 2.71 -7.30 3.60
CA LEU A 234 2.56 -7.57 5.03
C LEU A 234 1.94 -8.95 5.29
N LEU A 235 0.98 -9.37 4.45
CA LEU A 235 0.40 -10.70 4.54
C LEU A 235 1.42 -11.80 4.22
N ALA A 236 2.25 -11.61 3.19
CA ALA A 236 3.33 -12.54 2.85
C ALA A 236 4.35 -12.65 3.99
N ALA A 237 4.73 -11.52 4.60
CA ALA A 237 5.57 -11.49 5.79
C ALA A 237 4.91 -12.23 6.97
N ALA A 238 3.62 -11.98 7.24
CA ALA A 238 2.89 -12.64 8.32
C ALA A 238 2.77 -14.16 8.11
N PHE A 239 2.49 -14.61 6.89
CA PHE A 239 2.48 -16.02 6.51
C PHE A 239 3.83 -16.68 6.79
N TYR A 240 4.92 -16.04 6.39
CA TYR A 240 6.26 -16.56 6.66
C TYR A 240 6.57 -16.58 8.17
N VAL A 241 6.22 -15.54 8.90
CA VAL A 241 6.61 -15.40 10.30
C VAL A 241 5.83 -16.33 11.22
N LEU A 242 4.51 -16.38 11.07
CA LEU A 242 3.59 -17.03 12.03
C LEU A 242 3.34 -18.52 11.74
N THR A 243 3.62 -18.99 10.53
CA THR A 243 3.36 -20.39 10.16
C THR A 243 4.50 -21.29 10.63
N GLU A 244 4.23 -22.22 11.55
CA GLU A 244 5.25 -23.16 12.03
C GLU A 244 5.56 -24.33 11.09
N PRO A 245 4.57 -24.99 10.45
CA PRO A 245 4.84 -26.06 9.51
C PRO A 245 5.61 -25.52 8.31
N ARG A 246 6.82 -26.06 8.10
CA ARG A 246 7.80 -25.51 7.16
C ARG A 246 7.34 -25.51 5.70
N LEU A 247 6.75 -26.63 5.26
CA LEU A 247 6.22 -26.74 3.90
C LEU A 247 5.08 -25.74 3.65
N LEU A 248 4.16 -25.62 4.61
CA LEU A 248 3.07 -24.66 4.53
C LEU A 248 3.60 -23.22 4.54
N ARG A 249 4.55 -22.90 5.42
CA ARG A 249 5.20 -21.58 5.51
C ARG A 249 5.81 -21.17 4.18
N VAL A 250 6.57 -22.06 3.53
CA VAL A 250 7.17 -21.80 2.22
C VAL A 250 6.09 -21.66 1.14
N THR A 251 5.08 -22.53 1.14
CA THR A 251 3.97 -22.47 0.17
C THR A 251 3.22 -21.15 0.27
N LEU A 252 2.91 -20.70 1.48
CA LEU A 252 2.22 -19.43 1.73
C LEU A 252 3.10 -18.22 1.37
N LEU A 253 4.40 -18.25 1.66
CA LEU A 253 5.35 -17.22 1.23
C LEU A 253 5.34 -17.09 -0.30
N LEU A 254 5.50 -18.20 -1.04
CA LEU A 254 5.51 -18.19 -2.50
C LEU A 254 4.16 -17.73 -3.07
N SER A 255 3.05 -18.12 -2.45
CA SER A 255 1.72 -17.64 -2.79
C SER A 255 1.62 -16.12 -2.60
N GLY A 256 2.19 -15.60 -1.51
CA GLY A 256 2.29 -14.17 -1.24
C GLY A 256 3.09 -13.40 -2.31
N VAL A 257 4.20 -13.97 -2.80
CA VAL A 257 4.98 -13.37 -3.91
C VAL A 257 4.19 -13.35 -5.21
N VAL A 258 3.46 -14.43 -5.54
CA VAL A 258 2.57 -14.47 -6.71
C VAL A 258 1.46 -13.43 -6.58
N MET A 259 0.81 -13.35 -5.42
CA MET A 259 -0.18 -12.33 -5.11
C MET A 259 0.39 -10.93 -5.28
N TYR A 260 1.63 -10.71 -4.82
CA TYR A 260 2.30 -9.41 -4.94
C TYR A 260 2.52 -8.99 -6.40
N ARG A 261 2.90 -9.93 -7.29
CA ARG A 261 2.98 -9.68 -8.74
C ARG A 261 1.68 -9.17 -9.34
N TYR A 262 0.52 -9.57 -8.83
CA TYR A 262 -0.79 -9.11 -9.32
C TYR A 262 -1.34 -7.89 -8.57
N SER A 263 -0.62 -7.38 -7.57
CA SER A 263 -0.97 -6.13 -6.88
C SER A 263 -0.09 -4.96 -7.32
N TYR A 264 1.23 -5.13 -7.32
CA TYR A 264 2.19 -4.12 -7.75
C TYR A 264 3.55 -4.75 -8.08
N ALA A 265 4.19 -4.31 -9.16
CA ALA A 265 5.42 -4.95 -9.66
C ALA A 265 6.72 -4.19 -9.33
N LEU A 266 6.67 -2.93 -8.91
CA LEU A 266 7.87 -2.09 -8.77
C LEU A 266 8.91 -2.73 -7.84
N ASN A 267 8.48 -3.21 -6.67
CA ASN A 267 9.35 -3.86 -5.69
C ASN A 267 9.29 -5.40 -5.74
N LEU A 268 8.83 -6.00 -6.86
CA LEU A 268 8.71 -7.46 -6.95
C LEU A 268 10.08 -8.15 -6.86
N GLY A 269 11.12 -7.52 -7.42
CA GLY A 269 12.50 -7.99 -7.28
C GLY A 269 12.93 -8.10 -5.81
N ASP A 270 12.60 -7.09 -4.99
CA ASP A 270 12.94 -7.06 -3.56
C ASP A 270 12.23 -8.19 -2.79
N ALA A 271 10.96 -8.44 -3.11
CA ALA A 271 10.18 -9.53 -2.53
C ALA A 271 10.76 -10.90 -2.89
N LEU A 272 11.25 -11.07 -4.13
CA LEU A 272 11.89 -12.29 -4.60
C LEU A 272 13.25 -12.52 -3.93
N ILE A 273 14.08 -11.49 -3.77
CA ILE A 273 15.36 -11.60 -3.03
C ILE A 273 15.11 -11.91 -1.56
N ALA A 274 14.16 -11.23 -0.90
CA ALA A 274 13.78 -11.54 0.47
C ALA A 274 13.34 -13.00 0.61
N SER A 275 12.53 -13.48 -0.34
CA SER A 275 12.08 -14.87 -0.40
C SER A 275 13.24 -15.85 -0.61
N ALA A 276 14.20 -15.51 -1.48
CA ALA A 276 15.39 -16.33 -1.71
C ALA A 276 16.21 -16.50 -0.43
N VAL A 277 16.49 -15.41 0.28
CA VAL A 277 17.28 -15.47 1.53
C VAL A 277 16.59 -16.36 2.56
N VAL A 278 15.28 -16.20 2.78
CA VAL A 278 14.58 -17.03 3.74
C VAL A 278 14.49 -18.50 3.31
N LEU A 279 14.32 -18.79 2.01
CA LEU A 279 14.38 -20.15 1.47
C LEU A 279 15.75 -20.81 1.69
N ALA A 280 16.84 -20.06 1.53
CA ALA A 280 18.20 -20.54 1.81
C ALA A 280 18.40 -20.84 3.31
N ILE A 281 17.89 -19.98 4.20
CA ILE A 281 17.91 -20.20 5.65
C ILE A 281 17.12 -21.46 6.01
N GLU A 282 15.94 -21.63 5.42
CA GLU A 282 15.16 -22.85 5.55
C GLU A 282 16.03 -24.03 5.11
N ALA A 283 16.52 -24.08 3.86
CA ALA A 283 17.32 -25.18 3.33
C ALA A 283 18.44 -25.63 4.27
N LYS A 284 19.18 -24.69 4.88
CA LYS A 284 20.28 -24.96 5.81
C LYS A 284 19.85 -25.67 7.10
N SER A 285 18.61 -25.50 7.55
CA SER A 285 18.13 -26.11 8.80
C SER A 285 18.00 -27.64 8.75
N GLU A 286 17.96 -28.26 7.56
CA GLU A 286 17.91 -29.72 7.38
C GLU A 286 18.74 -30.17 6.16
N PRO A 287 20.08 -30.09 6.22
CA PRO A 287 20.95 -30.20 5.02
C PRO A 287 20.89 -31.55 4.28
N LYS A 288 20.30 -32.59 4.89
CA LYS A 288 20.21 -33.94 4.30
C LYS A 288 18.82 -34.30 3.77
N SER A 289 17.81 -33.43 3.89
CA SER A 289 16.45 -33.75 3.40
C SER A 289 16.27 -33.40 1.91
N SER A 290 15.41 -34.14 1.21
CA SER A 290 15.00 -33.79 -0.16
C SER A 290 14.37 -32.39 -0.23
N LEU A 291 13.66 -32.00 0.83
CA LEU A 291 13.09 -30.66 0.98
C LEU A 291 14.15 -29.56 1.01
N SER A 292 15.32 -29.80 1.64
CA SER A 292 16.41 -28.83 1.63
C SER A 292 16.92 -28.54 0.22
N LYS A 293 17.09 -29.57 -0.62
CA LYS A 293 17.44 -29.42 -2.04
C LYS A 293 16.38 -28.61 -2.78
N MET A 294 15.10 -28.93 -2.59
CA MET A 294 13.99 -28.19 -3.19
C MET A 294 14.02 -26.71 -2.80
N TYR A 295 14.19 -26.38 -1.53
CA TYR A 295 14.24 -24.98 -1.07
C TYR A 295 15.48 -24.24 -1.59
N ALA A 296 16.64 -24.91 -1.68
CA ALA A 296 17.83 -24.33 -2.28
C ALA A 296 17.61 -24.03 -3.78
N THR A 297 16.99 -24.95 -4.53
CA THR A 297 16.63 -24.72 -5.94
C THR A 297 15.64 -23.56 -6.09
N LEU A 298 14.60 -23.51 -5.25
CA LEU A 298 13.64 -22.40 -5.25
C LEU A 298 14.30 -21.06 -4.91
N SER A 299 15.26 -21.06 -3.98
CA SER A 299 16.06 -19.87 -3.65
C SER A 299 16.83 -19.37 -4.87
N VAL A 300 17.52 -20.25 -5.59
CA VAL A 300 18.26 -19.86 -6.81
C VAL A 300 17.29 -19.35 -7.88
N GLY A 301 16.16 -20.03 -8.09
CA GLY A 301 15.13 -19.58 -9.02
C GLY A 301 14.59 -18.20 -8.68
N ALA A 302 14.34 -17.92 -7.40
CA ALA A 302 13.88 -16.60 -6.94
C ALA A 302 14.92 -15.50 -7.20
N VAL A 303 16.22 -15.76 -7.03
CA VAL A 303 17.28 -14.80 -7.39
C VAL A 303 17.28 -14.53 -8.90
N LEU A 304 17.20 -15.57 -9.74
CA LEU A 304 17.16 -15.40 -11.19
C LEU A 304 15.93 -14.60 -11.65
N LEU A 305 14.76 -14.87 -11.04
CA LEU A 305 13.55 -14.10 -11.31
C LEU A 305 13.65 -12.66 -10.81
N ALA A 306 14.33 -12.41 -9.69
CA ALA A 306 14.57 -11.05 -9.21
C ALA A 306 15.44 -10.26 -10.18
N LEU A 307 16.53 -10.86 -10.67
CA LEU A 307 17.39 -10.26 -11.71
C LEU A 307 16.62 -9.95 -12.98
N TYR A 308 15.71 -10.85 -13.40
CA TYR A 308 14.79 -10.58 -14.51
C TYR A 308 13.85 -9.40 -14.20
N CYS A 309 13.28 -9.32 -12.99
CA CYS A 309 12.42 -8.20 -12.62
C CYS A 309 13.19 -6.87 -12.65
N TYR A 310 14.40 -6.82 -12.11
CA TYR A 310 15.22 -5.61 -12.14
C TYR A 310 15.61 -5.20 -13.56
N SER A 311 15.98 -6.16 -14.44
CA SER A 311 16.32 -5.84 -15.83
C SER A 311 15.13 -5.28 -16.62
N ARG A 312 13.90 -5.70 -16.28
CA ARG A 312 12.66 -5.16 -16.87
C ARG A 312 12.24 -3.84 -16.25
N LEU A 313 12.68 -3.55 -15.04
CA LEU A 313 12.35 -2.32 -14.34
C LEU A 313 13.22 -1.14 -14.77
N LEU A 314 14.52 -1.37 -15.04
CA LEU A 314 15.46 -0.31 -15.41
C LEU A 314 14.93 0.66 -16.50
N PRO A 315 14.34 0.18 -17.62
CA PRO A 315 13.84 1.09 -18.67
C PRO A 315 12.57 1.87 -18.27
N VAL A 316 11.82 1.41 -17.27
CA VAL A 316 10.54 2.01 -16.88
C VAL A 316 10.75 3.19 -15.92
N ILE A 317 11.87 3.23 -15.19
CA ILE A 317 12.12 4.27 -14.19
C ILE A 317 12.36 5.64 -14.84
N GLU A 318 12.79 5.68 -16.11
CA GLU A 318 13.06 6.90 -16.89
C GLU A 318 11.79 7.69 -17.26
N LEU A 319 10.59 7.17 -16.99
CA LEU A 319 9.35 7.87 -17.27
C LEU A 319 9.15 9.07 -16.34
N GLU A 320 8.78 10.21 -16.90
CA GLU A 320 8.54 11.44 -16.15
C GLU A 320 7.11 11.53 -15.58
N GLY A 321 6.95 12.28 -14.50
CA GLY A 321 5.64 12.69 -13.98
C GLY A 321 5.76 13.70 -12.85
N ALA A 322 4.61 14.23 -12.42
CA ALA A 322 4.57 15.16 -11.29
C ALA A 322 4.84 14.41 -9.97
N ILE A 323 5.73 14.96 -9.14
CA ILE A 323 6.06 14.42 -7.82
C ILE A 323 6.35 15.54 -6.83
N ILE A 324 6.08 15.28 -5.56
CA ILE A 324 6.72 15.98 -4.46
C ILE A 324 8.05 15.28 -4.20
N THR A 325 9.15 15.97 -4.45
CA THR A 325 10.49 15.44 -4.21
C THR A 325 10.73 15.28 -2.71
N VAL A 326 11.33 14.16 -2.32
CA VAL A 326 11.86 13.94 -0.97
C VAL A 326 13.37 13.94 -1.01
N ASP A 327 14.00 14.08 0.16
CA ASP A 327 15.45 13.88 0.26
C ASP A 327 15.76 12.37 0.16
N HIS A 328 15.99 11.91 -1.07
CA HIS A 328 16.25 10.51 -1.37
C HIS A 328 17.53 9.98 -0.67
N ASN A 329 18.54 10.83 -0.45
CA ASN A 329 19.76 10.42 0.24
C ASN A 329 19.48 10.09 1.71
N LEU A 330 18.66 10.91 2.37
CA LEU A 330 18.23 10.66 3.74
C LEU A 330 17.31 9.43 3.84
N ILE A 331 16.50 9.14 2.82
CA ILE A 331 15.75 7.87 2.74
C ILE A 331 16.71 6.69 2.68
N LEU A 332 17.67 6.66 1.74
CA LEU A 332 18.62 5.55 1.59
C LEU A 332 19.47 5.34 2.84
N LYS A 333 19.99 6.43 3.42
CA LYS A 333 20.72 6.39 4.70
C LYS A 333 19.85 5.81 5.80
N GLY A 334 18.59 6.24 5.87
CA GLY A 334 17.62 5.76 6.84
C GLY A 334 17.36 4.27 6.72
N LEU A 335 17.01 3.80 5.53
CA LEU A 335 16.77 2.38 5.23
C LEU A 335 18.00 1.51 5.50
N LEU A 336 19.20 1.98 5.14
CA LEU A 336 20.45 1.28 5.43
C LEU A 336 20.66 1.15 6.96
N MET A 337 20.44 2.23 7.72
CA MET A 337 20.53 2.19 9.18
C MET A 337 19.50 1.23 9.79
N LEU A 338 18.26 1.24 9.32
CA LEU A 338 17.25 0.28 9.78
C LEU A 338 17.66 -1.17 9.47
N CYS A 339 18.20 -1.42 8.27
CA CYS A 339 18.71 -2.73 7.88
C CYS A 339 19.85 -3.19 8.80
N VAL A 340 20.85 -2.35 9.04
CA VAL A 340 21.97 -2.65 9.95
C VAL A 340 21.46 -2.89 11.37
N GLY A 341 20.52 -2.08 11.86
CA GLY A 341 19.89 -2.27 13.17
C GLY A 341 19.19 -3.62 13.30
N MET A 342 18.43 -4.04 12.28
CA MET A 342 17.78 -5.37 12.24
C MET A 342 18.81 -6.52 12.19
N LEU A 343 19.87 -6.41 11.40
CA LEU A 343 20.95 -7.40 11.35
C LEU A 343 21.68 -7.52 12.70
N ALA A 344 21.92 -6.39 13.38
CA ALA A 344 22.49 -6.37 14.72
C ALA A 344 21.57 -7.08 15.74
N ALA A 345 20.24 -6.90 15.65
CA ALA A 345 19.29 -7.64 16.48
C ALA A 345 19.34 -9.15 16.23
N ILE A 346 19.40 -9.58 14.97
CA ILE A 346 19.53 -11.00 14.60
C ILE A 346 20.81 -11.60 15.19
N PHE A 347 21.94 -10.90 15.04
CA PHE A 347 23.22 -11.35 15.59
C PHE A 347 23.17 -11.46 17.12
N SER A 348 22.57 -10.48 17.80
CA SER A 348 22.39 -10.46 19.26
C SER A 348 21.53 -11.63 19.75
N ALA A 349 20.48 -11.96 19.01
CA ALA A 349 19.55 -13.04 19.32
C ALA A 349 20.22 -14.42 19.24
N ASN A 350 21.08 -14.65 18.25
CA ASN A 350 21.76 -15.95 18.08
C ASN A 350 22.78 -16.26 19.19
N HIS A 351 23.31 -15.24 19.86
CA HIS A 351 24.40 -15.43 20.80
C HIS A 351 24.02 -15.21 22.28
N ILE A 352 22.94 -14.48 22.58
CA ILE A 352 22.82 -13.87 23.92
C ILE A 352 21.40 -13.80 24.50
N THR A 353 20.35 -14.01 23.70
CA THR A 353 18.96 -13.82 24.16
C THR A 353 18.03 -14.88 23.58
N PRO A 354 17.12 -15.51 24.36
CA PRO A 354 16.07 -16.35 23.81
C PRO A 354 15.02 -15.46 23.11
N VAL A 355 15.34 -15.00 21.90
CA VAL A 355 14.39 -14.28 21.05
C VAL A 355 13.46 -15.28 20.38
N SER A 356 12.17 -14.93 20.25
CA SER A 356 11.22 -15.78 19.56
C SER A 356 11.66 -16.02 18.11
N ARG A 357 11.52 -17.27 17.63
CA ARG A 357 11.83 -17.62 16.24
C ARG A 357 11.04 -16.76 15.25
N ARG A 358 9.82 -16.36 15.63
CA ARG A 358 8.95 -15.47 14.86
C ARG A 358 9.62 -14.09 14.65
N LEU A 359 10.18 -13.47 15.70
CA LEU A 359 10.91 -12.20 15.53
C LEU A 359 12.13 -12.36 14.62
N LEU A 360 12.90 -13.43 14.78
CA LEU A 360 14.05 -13.70 13.90
C LEU A 360 13.63 -13.84 12.43
N ARG A 361 12.54 -14.58 12.16
CA ARG A 361 11.98 -14.72 10.80
C ARG A 361 11.57 -13.36 10.23
N LEU A 362 10.89 -12.53 11.02
CA LEU A 362 10.48 -11.18 10.61
C LEU A 362 11.70 -10.34 10.23
N LEU A 363 12.71 -10.31 11.11
CA LEU A 363 13.92 -9.52 10.88
C LEU A 363 14.68 -10.00 9.65
N TRP A 364 14.80 -11.32 9.42
CA TRP A 364 15.45 -11.86 8.22
C TRP A 364 14.73 -11.49 6.93
N PHE A 365 13.40 -11.64 6.90
CA PHE A 365 12.60 -11.29 5.72
C PHE A 365 12.72 -9.79 5.43
N THR A 366 12.47 -8.95 6.45
CA THR A 366 12.45 -7.49 6.28
C THR A 366 13.84 -6.92 5.98
N SER A 367 14.90 -7.37 6.65
CA SER A 367 16.26 -6.88 6.35
C SER A 367 16.68 -7.23 4.93
N SER A 368 16.35 -8.44 4.45
CA SER A 368 16.65 -8.86 3.08
C SER A 368 15.88 -8.05 2.05
N TYR A 369 14.60 -7.80 2.29
CA TYR A 369 13.76 -6.94 1.44
C TYR A 369 14.33 -5.52 1.34
N VAL A 370 14.61 -4.90 2.49
CA VAL A 370 15.14 -3.52 2.55
C VAL A 370 16.53 -3.43 1.94
N PHE A 371 17.41 -4.40 2.23
CA PHE A 371 18.75 -4.44 1.67
C PHE A 371 18.71 -4.51 0.15
N SER A 372 17.86 -5.37 -0.42
CA SER A 372 17.69 -5.49 -1.86
C SER A 372 17.25 -4.17 -2.50
N GLY A 373 16.23 -3.52 -1.93
CA GLY A 373 15.73 -2.25 -2.43
C GLY A 373 16.76 -1.12 -2.31
N VAL A 374 17.55 -1.08 -1.23
CA VAL A 374 18.64 -0.10 -1.06
C VAL A 374 19.74 -0.32 -2.10
N ILE A 375 20.17 -1.56 -2.34
CA ILE A 375 21.19 -1.86 -3.36
C ILE A 375 20.69 -1.49 -4.76
N PHE A 376 19.43 -1.81 -5.07
CA PHE A 376 18.82 -1.43 -6.34
C PHE A 376 18.82 0.09 -6.54
N GLN A 377 18.38 0.85 -5.53
CA GLN A 377 18.35 2.32 -5.60
C GLN A 377 19.76 2.93 -5.70
N ILE A 378 20.75 2.39 -4.98
CA ILE A 378 22.16 2.81 -5.11
C ILE A 378 22.66 2.55 -6.53
N PHE A 379 22.41 1.36 -7.07
CA PHE A 379 22.81 1.02 -8.44
C PHE A 379 22.17 1.97 -9.45
N TYR A 380 20.86 2.23 -9.32
CA TYR A 380 20.16 3.17 -10.18
C TYR A 380 20.75 4.57 -10.07
N LYS A 381 21.04 5.07 -8.87
CA LYS A 381 21.62 6.39 -8.70
C LYS A 381 23.03 6.53 -9.32
N LEU A 382 23.79 5.43 -9.37
CA LEU A 382 25.14 5.43 -9.94
C LEU A 382 25.17 5.31 -11.47
N TYR A 383 24.18 4.64 -12.06
CA TYR A 383 24.20 4.26 -13.48
C TYR A 383 22.97 4.72 -14.29
N GLY A 384 21.94 5.22 -13.62
CA GLY A 384 20.70 5.69 -14.22
C GLY A 384 20.81 7.14 -14.73
N PRO A 385 19.93 7.54 -15.67
CA PRO A 385 20.05 8.82 -16.37
C PRO A 385 19.67 10.05 -15.53
N SER A 386 18.83 9.93 -14.49
CA SER A 386 18.47 11.04 -13.60
C SER A 386 17.76 10.59 -12.30
N ASP A 387 17.61 11.51 -11.33
CA ASP A 387 16.78 11.31 -10.12
C ASP A 387 15.28 11.32 -10.49
N ASP A 388 14.81 10.19 -11.02
CA ASP A 388 13.52 10.11 -11.72
C ASP A 388 12.29 9.90 -10.83
N TYR A 389 11.13 10.13 -11.44
CA TYR A 389 9.78 9.96 -10.89
C TYR A 389 9.55 8.65 -10.12
N TYR A 390 9.95 7.50 -10.69
CA TYR A 390 9.74 6.20 -10.06
C TYR A 390 10.73 5.91 -8.93
N LEU A 391 11.94 6.48 -8.97
CA LEU A 391 12.91 6.36 -7.88
C LEU A 391 12.38 7.02 -6.60
N GLN A 392 11.72 8.16 -6.75
CA GLN A 392 11.05 8.90 -5.66
C GLN A 392 9.82 8.17 -5.09
N LYS A 393 9.42 7.05 -5.69
CA LYS A 393 8.29 6.20 -5.26
C LYS A 393 8.71 4.81 -4.81
N TYR A 394 9.93 4.40 -5.14
CA TYR A 394 10.40 3.05 -4.91
C TYR A 394 10.42 2.67 -3.42
N PHE A 395 10.87 3.58 -2.55
CA PHE A 395 11.21 3.32 -1.15
C PHE A 395 10.04 3.11 -0.18
N TYR A 396 8.79 3.34 -0.60
CA TYR A 396 7.65 3.40 0.32
C TYR A 396 7.37 2.05 0.98
N HIS A 397 7.51 0.95 0.25
CA HIS A 397 7.24 -0.38 0.80
C HIS A 397 8.31 -0.81 1.81
N GLU A 398 9.58 -0.55 1.51
CA GLU A 398 10.71 -0.76 2.41
C GLU A 398 10.54 0.07 3.66
N THR A 399 10.11 1.32 3.51
CA THR A 399 9.89 2.23 4.63
C THR A 399 8.79 1.71 5.55
N VAL A 400 7.61 1.38 5.01
CA VAL A 400 6.49 0.87 5.83
C VAL A 400 6.86 -0.46 6.49
N LEU A 401 7.42 -1.42 5.73
CA LEU A 401 7.77 -2.74 6.26
C LEU A 401 8.86 -2.65 7.33
N SER A 402 9.92 -1.88 7.09
CA SER A 402 11.05 -1.72 8.03
C SER A 402 10.64 -1.02 9.32
N VAL A 403 9.85 0.06 9.23
CA VAL A 403 9.33 0.77 10.41
C VAL A 403 8.45 -0.16 11.24
N CYS A 404 7.55 -0.92 10.62
CA CYS A 404 6.73 -1.91 11.32
C CYS A 404 7.59 -2.97 12.03
N ALA A 405 8.56 -3.56 11.32
CA ALA A 405 9.44 -4.58 11.89
C ALA A 405 10.30 -4.05 13.04
N VAL A 406 10.81 -2.83 12.93
CA VAL A 406 11.63 -2.19 13.96
C VAL A 406 10.81 -1.83 15.20
N ILE A 407 9.56 -1.37 15.05
CA ILE A 407 8.65 -1.13 16.18
C ILE A 407 8.39 -2.43 16.95
N ILE A 408 8.09 -3.51 16.24
CA ILE A 408 7.86 -4.83 16.83
C ILE A 408 9.14 -5.33 17.53
N ALA A 409 10.29 -5.22 16.87
CA ALA A 409 11.57 -5.61 17.46
C ALA A 409 11.90 -4.80 18.70
N ALA A 410 11.73 -3.47 18.67
CA ALA A 410 11.97 -2.60 19.81
C ALA A 410 11.07 -2.93 21.02
N ALA A 411 9.80 -3.26 20.78
CA ALA A 411 8.86 -3.66 21.83
C ALA A 411 9.27 -4.97 22.55
N VAL A 412 10.03 -5.84 21.86
CA VAL A 412 10.61 -7.07 22.44
C VAL A 412 11.98 -6.81 23.06
N LEU A 413 12.83 -6.02 22.41
CA LEU A 413 14.23 -5.80 22.80
C LEU A 413 14.40 -4.83 23.97
N LEU A 414 13.51 -3.85 24.15
CA LEU A 414 13.61 -2.86 25.23
C LEU A 414 13.48 -3.50 26.63
N PRO A 415 12.47 -4.36 26.92
CA PRO A 415 12.43 -5.08 28.20
C PRO A 415 13.68 -5.94 28.43
N GLU A 416 14.17 -6.59 27.37
CA GLU A 416 15.39 -7.41 27.42
C GLU A 416 16.64 -6.58 27.71
N LEU A 417 16.72 -5.35 27.20
CA LEU A 417 17.80 -4.41 27.50
C LEU A 417 17.77 -4.00 28.97
N VAL A 418 16.60 -3.67 29.51
CA VAL A 418 16.46 -3.31 30.93
C VAL A 418 16.89 -4.47 31.82
N HIS A 419 16.49 -5.70 31.47
CA HIS A 419 16.93 -6.89 32.18
C HIS A 419 18.43 -7.14 32.02
N SER A 420 18.99 -6.95 30.82
CA SER A 420 20.43 -7.15 30.58
C SER A 420 21.31 -6.09 31.20
N LEU A 421 20.80 -4.89 31.50
CA LEU A 421 21.50 -3.88 32.27
C LEU A 421 21.63 -4.27 33.75
N GLN A 422 20.69 -5.07 34.26
CA GLN A 422 20.74 -5.63 35.62
C GLN A 422 21.65 -6.87 35.70
N GLY A 423 21.72 -7.66 34.62
CA GLY A 423 22.67 -8.78 34.47
C GLY A 423 24.05 -8.32 34.00
N ARG A 424 25.15 -8.97 34.42
CA ARG A 424 26.51 -8.55 34.06
C ARG A 424 26.91 -8.80 32.58
N SER A 425 25.98 -9.00 31.65
CA SER A 425 26.29 -9.30 30.24
C SER A 425 26.49 -8.03 29.40
N LYS A 426 27.71 -7.48 29.43
CA LYS A 426 28.09 -6.26 28.69
C LYS A 426 27.87 -6.40 27.18
N LEU A 427 28.13 -7.57 26.62
CA LEU A 427 27.99 -7.83 25.18
C LEU A 427 26.52 -7.79 24.74
N LYS A 428 25.59 -8.39 25.52
CA LYS A 428 24.14 -8.34 25.25
C LYS A 428 23.65 -6.91 25.17
N THR A 429 23.98 -6.14 26.20
CA THR A 429 23.59 -4.75 26.34
C THR A 429 24.14 -3.91 25.20
N ALA A 430 25.42 -4.07 24.83
CA ALA A 430 26.01 -3.34 23.72
C ALA A 430 25.30 -3.63 22.38
N ALA A 431 25.00 -4.91 22.10
CA ALA A 431 24.42 -5.31 20.83
C ALA A 431 22.94 -4.89 20.69
N ILE A 432 22.14 -5.01 21.76
CA ILE A 432 20.76 -4.50 21.78
C ILE A 432 20.74 -2.97 21.66
N SER A 433 21.61 -2.27 22.41
CA SER A 433 21.73 -0.81 22.33
C SER A 433 22.11 -0.35 20.93
N ALA A 434 23.08 -1.01 20.28
CA ALA A 434 23.46 -0.70 18.91
C ALA A 434 22.27 -0.84 17.95
N SER A 435 21.51 -1.94 18.05
CA SER A 435 20.32 -2.16 17.24
C SER A 435 19.29 -1.03 17.40
N LEU A 436 18.99 -0.64 18.65
CA LEU A 436 18.04 0.44 18.96
C LEU A 436 18.53 1.82 18.50
N ILE A 437 19.84 2.08 18.60
CA ILE A 437 20.46 3.33 18.13
C ILE A 437 20.33 3.44 16.61
N PHE A 438 20.70 2.39 15.87
CA PHE A 438 20.55 2.36 14.42
C PHE A 438 19.09 2.50 13.99
N ALA A 439 18.16 1.83 14.69
CA ALA A 439 16.73 1.98 14.49
C ALA A 439 16.27 3.44 14.66
N PHE A 440 16.69 4.09 15.75
CA PHE A 440 16.35 5.47 16.05
C PHE A 440 16.84 6.43 14.95
N PHE A 441 18.14 6.38 14.61
CA PHE A 441 18.70 7.25 13.58
C PHE A 441 18.14 6.96 12.19
N GLY A 442 17.83 5.70 11.88
CA GLY A 442 17.17 5.32 10.64
C GLY A 442 15.79 5.94 10.51
N MET A 443 14.93 5.81 11.54
CA MET A 443 13.60 6.43 11.56
C MET A 443 13.68 7.95 11.53
N TRP A 444 14.64 8.56 12.24
CA TRP A 444 14.85 10.00 12.23
C TRP A 444 15.24 10.52 10.84
N SER A 445 16.13 9.81 10.13
CA SER A 445 16.54 10.13 8.77
C SER A 445 15.36 10.09 7.80
N ILE A 446 14.55 9.02 7.84
CA ILE A 446 13.35 8.87 7.01
C ILE A 446 12.32 9.97 7.32
N ASN A 447 12.03 10.22 8.59
CA ASN A 447 11.10 11.28 8.99
C ASN A 447 11.55 12.67 8.52
N THR A 448 12.87 12.93 8.51
CA THR A 448 13.44 14.18 7.99
C THR A 448 13.31 14.26 6.47
N ALA A 449 13.56 13.16 5.76
CA ALA A 449 13.39 13.10 4.32
C ALA A 449 11.94 13.35 3.86
N LEU A 450 10.96 12.88 4.63
CA LEU A 450 9.53 13.00 4.33
C LEU A 450 8.92 14.37 4.66
N GLN A 451 9.70 15.34 5.16
CA GLN A 451 9.16 16.65 5.56
C GLN A 451 8.34 17.37 4.46
N PRO A 452 8.73 17.36 3.17
CA PRO A 452 7.92 18.01 2.12
C PRO A 452 6.49 17.45 2.04
N ILE A 453 6.37 16.14 2.12
CA ILE A 453 5.07 15.43 2.09
C ILE A 453 4.30 15.63 3.40
N ARG A 454 5.01 15.71 4.53
CA ARG A 454 4.37 15.86 5.84
C ARG A 454 3.58 17.16 5.97
N VAL A 455 3.93 18.22 5.24
CA VAL A 455 3.15 19.46 5.20
C VAL A 455 1.72 19.17 4.70
N SER A 456 1.58 18.51 3.55
CA SER A 456 0.28 18.14 3.00
C SER A 456 -0.49 17.17 3.89
N TYR A 457 0.21 16.21 4.51
CA TYR A 457 -0.39 15.32 5.51
C TYR A 457 -0.91 16.10 6.73
N GLN A 458 -0.18 17.11 7.20
CA GLN A 458 -0.61 17.92 8.35
C GLN A 458 -1.81 18.79 8.01
N GLU A 459 -1.88 19.37 6.81
CA GLU A 459 -3.10 20.05 6.33
C GLU A 459 -4.28 19.08 6.34
N ARG A 460 -4.05 17.82 5.91
CA ARG A 460 -5.07 16.77 5.89
C ARG A 460 -5.55 16.41 7.29
N ALA A 461 -4.61 16.09 8.18
CA ALA A 461 -4.87 15.67 9.55
C ALA A 461 -5.48 16.78 10.42
N ALA A 462 -5.12 18.03 10.17
CA ALA A 462 -5.66 19.21 10.86
C ALA A 462 -7.01 19.67 10.27
N LYS A 463 -7.44 19.09 9.15
CA LYS A 463 -8.72 19.40 8.49
C LYS A 463 -8.84 20.87 8.09
N VAL A 464 -7.74 21.44 7.56
CA VAL A 464 -7.67 22.86 7.19
C VAL A 464 -8.61 23.14 6.02
N SER A 465 -9.52 24.11 6.18
CA SER A 465 -10.53 24.42 5.16
C SER A 465 -9.97 25.08 3.90
N SER A 466 -8.88 25.84 4.02
CA SER A 466 -8.15 26.47 2.91
C SER A 466 -6.71 25.92 2.88
N ALA A 467 -6.58 24.64 2.54
CA ALA A 467 -5.28 23.99 2.43
C ALA A 467 -4.46 24.59 1.28
N LYS A 468 -3.13 24.69 1.44
CA LYS A 468 -2.24 25.24 0.39
C LYS A 468 -1.79 24.17 -0.59
N THR A 469 -1.72 22.92 -0.12
CA THR A 469 -1.16 21.80 -0.90
C THR A 469 -2.22 20.78 -1.31
N LEU A 470 -3.34 20.72 -0.59
CA LEU A 470 -4.43 19.80 -0.91
C LEU A 470 -5.38 20.40 -1.94
N MET A 471 -5.80 19.57 -2.88
CA MET A 471 -6.76 19.87 -3.93
C MET A 471 -7.88 18.83 -3.91
N PRO A 472 -9.10 19.15 -4.35
CA PRO A 472 -10.13 18.14 -4.57
C PRO A 472 -9.69 17.17 -5.68
N LEU A 473 -9.91 15.88 -5.45
CA LEU A 473 -9.78 14.87 -6.51
C LEU A 473 -11.07 14.77 -7.34
N SER A 474 -12.22 15.14 -6.77
CA SER A 474 -13.50 15.19 -7.46
C SER A 474 -14.43 16.15 -6.71
N ASP A 475 -15.38 16.73 -7.45
CA ASP A 475 -16.49 17.51 -6.91
C ASP A 475 -17.81 16.75 -7.16
N PRO A 476 -18.42 16.16 -6.11
CA PRO A 476 -19.69 15.43 -6.23
C PRO A 476 -20.82 16.29 -6.79
N PHE A 477 -20.83 17.60 -6.51
CA PHE A 477 -21.86 18.49 -7.06
C PHE A 477 -21.69 18.64 -8.57
N VAL A 478 -20.45 18.76 -9.05
CA VAL A 478 -20.18 18.81 -10.50
C VAL A 478 -20.62 17.51 -11.16
N LEU A 479 -20.26 16.35 -10.60
CA LEU A 479 -20.67 15.05 -11.13
C LEU A 479 -22.20 14.90 -11.20
N GLU A 480 -22.90 15.32 -10.14
CA GLU A 480 -24.37 15.32 -10.10
C GLU A 480 -24.94 16.21 -11.21
N LYS A 481 -24.46 17.46 -11.34
CA LYS A 481 -24.98 18.40 -12.34
C LYS A 481 -24.64 18.01 -13.78
N VAL A 482 -23.47 17.41 -13.99
CA VAL A 482 -23.10 16.83 -15.29
C VAL A 482 -24.08 15.72 -15.64
N THR A 483 -24.29 14.76 -14.74
CA THR A 483 -25.18 13.63 -14.95
C THR A 483 -26.63 14.08 -15.17
N GLU A 484 -27.12 15.02 -14.36
CA GLU A 484 -28.45 15.62 -14.53
C GLU A 484 -28.61 16.26 -15.91
N SER A 485 -27.61 17.03 -16.36
CA SER A 485 -27.63 17.71 -17.66
C SER A 485 -27.63 16.70 -18.82
N LEU A 486 -26.80 15.66 -18.74
CA LEU A 486 -26.74 14.59 -19.75
C LEU A 486 -28.06 13.82 -19.82
N ASN A 487 -28.63 13.44 -18.67
CA ASN A 487 -29.92 12.74 -18.60
C ASN A 487 -31.06 13.61 -19.16
N LYS A 488 -31.11 14.89 -18.78
CA LYS A 488 -32.15 15.82 -19.24
C LYS A 488 -32.07 16.09 -20.75
N THR A 489 -30.88 16.08 -21.32
CA THR A 489 -30.67 16.40 -22.74
C THR A 489 -30.59 15.18 -23.65
N GLY A 490 -30.41 13.98 -23.09
CA GLY A 490 -30.15 12.76 -23.85
C GLY A 490 -28.80 12.76 -24.59
N LYS A 491 -27.89 13.67 -24.23
CA LYS A 491 -26.61 13.87 -24.91
C LYS A 491 -25.47 13.14 -24.21
N SER A 492 -24.40 12.87 -24.97
CA SER A 492 -23.18 12.24 -24.47
C SER A 492 -22.24 13.24 -23.79
N PHE A 493 -21.39 12.74 -22.90
CA PHE A 493 -20.37 13.57 -22.25
C PHE A 493 -19.28 13.99 -23.25
N GLY A 494 -19.00 15.29 -23.31
CA GLY A 494 -18.03 15.92 -24.22
C GLY A 494 -16.76 16.43 -23.55
N GLY A 495 -16.69 16.42 -22.22
CA GLY A 495 -15.52 16.80 -21.44
C GLY A 495 -15.82 17.76 -20.30
N PHE A 496 -15.00 17.70 -19.24
CA PHE A 496 -15.03 18.61 -18.11
C PHE A 496 -13.68 19.34 -17.96
N LEU A 497 -13.73 20.67 -17.82
CA LEU A 497 -12.53 21.51 -17.71
C LEU A 497 -12.50 22.23 -16.37
N THR A 498 -11.43 22.06 -15.63
CA THR A 498 -11.11 22.82 -14.42
C THR A 498 -9.61 23.15 -14.40
N PRO A 499 -9.17 24.27 -13.81
CA PRO A 499 -7.74 24.49 -13.58
C PRO A 499 -7.11 23.43 -12.65
N ILE A 500 -7.92 22.69 -11.90
CA ILE A 500 -7.49 21.64 -10.99
C ILE A 500 -7.30 20.33 -11.77
N TRP A 501 -6.08 20.08 -12.22
CA TRP A 501 -5.75 18.93 -13.06
C TRP A 501 -6.25 17.56 -12.51
N PRO A 502 -6.04 17.22 -11.23
CA PRO A 502 -6.52 15.93 -10.68
C PRO A 502 -8.03 15.75 -10.80
N GLU A 503 -8.80 16.79 -10.49
CA GLU A 503 -10.26 16.79 -10.58
C GLU A 503 -10.73 16.56 -12.01
N SER A 504 -10.13 17.26 -12.97
CA SER A 504 -10.47 17.05 -14.37
C SER A 504 -10.13 15.65 -14.85
N ASN A 505 -8.91 15.15 -14.57
CA ASN A 505 -8.52 13.83 -15.02
C ASN A 505 -9.47 12.77 -14.43
N PHE A 506 -9.80 12.88 -13.14
CA PHE A 506 -10.73 11.97 -12.48
C PHE A 506 -12.11 12.00 -13.12
N VAL A 507 -12.77 13.16 -13.22
CA VAL A 507 -14.14 13.28 -13.75
C VAL A 507 -14.21 12.86 -15.23
N ASN A 508 -13.24 13.26 -16.05
CA ASN A 508 -13.24 12.86 -17.45
C ASN A 508 -13.07 11.35 -17.60
N SER A 509 -12.13 10.76 -16.87
CA SER A 509 -11.90 9.31 -16.89
C SER A 509 -13.11 8.54 -16.36
N ASP A 510 -13.75 9.04 -15.31
CA ASP A 510 -14.97 8.49 -14.73
C ASP A 510 -16.15 8.52 -15.71
N LEU A 511 -16.24 9.52 -16.57
CA LEU A 511 -17.28 9.65 -17.59
C LEU A 511 -16.85 9.09 -18.96
N GLY A 512 -15.77 8.30 -19.01
CA GLY A 512 -15.36 7.55 -20.20
C GLY A 512 -14.49 8.31 -21.20
N LEU A 513 -13.96 9.48 -20.83
CA LEU A 513 -12.99 10.25 -21.62
C LEU A 513 -11.58 10.13 -21.02
N TYR A 514 -10.78 9.22 -21.56
CA TYR A 514 -9.39 8.98 -21.17
C TYR A 514 -8.40 9.31 -22.30
N GLY A 515 -7.14 9.61 -21.94
CA GLY A 515 -6.03 9.76 -22.91
C GLY A 515 -6.09 11.02 -23.78
N GLN A 516 -7.17 11.81 -23.69
CA GLN A 516 -7.30 13.09 -24.39
C GLN A 516 -6.69 14.24 -23.57
N LEU A 517 -5.41 14.13 -23.19
CA LEU A 517 -4.59 15.29 -22.80
C LEU A 517 -4.62 16.40 -23.87
N SER A 518 -4.95 16.04 -25.11
CA SER A 518 -5.30 16.96 -26.20
C SER A 518 -6.46 17.88 -25.85
N PHE A 519 -7.37 17.56 -24.92
CA PHE A 519 -8.44 18.46 -24.51
C PHE A 519 -7.91 19.69 -23.78
N TYR A 520 -6.97 19.50 -22.83
CA TYR A 520 -6.24 20.59 -22.16
C TYR A 520 -5.26 21.31 -23.10
N ARG A 521 -4.52 20.57 -23.92
CA ARG A 521 -3.47 21.13 -24.78
C ARG A 521 -3.97 21.74 -26.10
N THR A 522 -5.05 21.22 -26.67
CA THR A 522 -5.56 21.62 -28.01
C THR A 522 -6.94 22.27 -27.95
N GLY A 523 -7.62 22.24 -26.79
CA GLY A 523 -8.97 22.74 -26.64
C GLY A 523 -10.01 22.02 -27.49
N LYS A 524 -9.67 20.87 -28.09
CA LYS A 524 -10.58 20.06 -28.89
C LYS A 524 -11.52 19.26 -27.98
N ALA A 525 -12.52 19.94 -27.41
CA ALA A 525 -13.76 19.26 -27.04
C ALA A 525 -14.22 18.44 -28.24
N GLY A 526 -14.73 17.23 -28.00
CA GLY A 526 -15.51 16.50 -28.99
C GLY A 526 -16.61 17.43 -29.47
N LYS A 527 -16.44 17.97 -30.69
CA LYS A 527 -17.38 18.89 -31.34
C LYS A 527 -18.52 18.14 -32.01
N ASP A 528 -18.48 16.81 -31.93
CA ASP A 528 -19.48 15.96 -32.54
C ASP A 528 -20.83 16.30 -31.95
N ASP A 529 -21.82 16.44 -32.83
CA ASP A 529 -23.19 16.73 -32.44
C ASP A 529 -23.68 15.73 -31.37
N GLY A 530 -24.55 16.19 -30.47
CA GLY A 530 -25.07 15.35 -29.41
C GLY A 530 -24.14 15.21 -28.19
N ARG A 531 -23.17 16.11 -27.99
CA ARG A 531 -22.32 16.15 -26.80
C ARG A 531 -22.52 17.41 -25.93
N CYS A 532 -22.26 17.28 -24.62
CA CYS A 532 -22.22 18.39 -23.67
C CYS A 532 -20.83 18.58 -23.08
N VAL A 533 -20.35 19.82 -23.07
CA VAL A 533 -19.05 20.21 -22.47
C VAL A 533 -19.30 21.08 -21.26
N PHE A 534 -18.52 20.85 -20.21
CA PHE A 534 -18.63 21.49 -18.91
C PHE A 534 -17.30 22.14 -18.52
N TRP A 535 -17.35 23.28 -17.82
CA TRP A 535 -16.13 23.91 -17.32
C TRP A 535 -16.37 24.80 -16.11
N MET A 536 -15.35 24.94 -15.28
CA MET A 536 -15.31 25.92 -14.19
C MET A 536 -15.11 27.31 -14.77
N SER A 537 -16.03 28.23 -14.48
CA SER A 537 -16.13 29.54 -15.11
C SER A 537 -16.13 30.71 -14.13
N ALA A 538 -15.85 30.47 -12.85
CA ALA A 538 -15.70 31.57 -11.91
C ALA A 538 -14.47 32.43 -12.30
N PRO A 539 -14.46 33.74 -11.99
CA PRO A 539 -13.40 34.63 -12.43
C PRO A 539 -11.98 34.18 -12.06
N HIS A 540 -11.79 33.60 -10.88
CA HIS A 540 -10.49 33.06 -10.45
C HIS A 540 -10.08 31.82 -11.24
N ASP A 541 -11.01 30.93 -11.58
CA ASP A 541 -10.72 29.74 -12.39
C ASP A 541 -10.31 30.14 -13.80
N LEU A 542 -11.01 31.11 -14.39
CA LEU A 542 -10.67 31.65 -15.71
C LEU A 542 -9.30 32.34 -15.70
N ALA A 543 -8.94 33.03 -14.63
CA ALA A 543 -7.60 33.61 -14.47
C ALA A 543 -6.53 32.51 -14.38
N GLU A 544 -6.81 31.45 -13.61
CA GLU A 544 -5.90 30.31 -13.45
C GLU A 544 -5.72 29.53 -14.76
N PHE A 545 -6.80 29.30 -15.51
CA PHE A 545 -6.74 28.74 -16.87
C PHE A 545 -5.78 29.53 -17.77
N LYS A 546 -5.83 30.87 -17.75
CA LYS A 546 -4.90 31.70 -18.54
C LYS A 546 -3.47 31.51 -18.06
N ARG A 547 -3.25 31.45 -16.75
CA ARG A 547 -1.93 31.27 -16.13
C ARG A 547 -1.27 29.96 -16.56
N VAL A 548 -2.03 28.88 -16.64
CA VAL A 548 -1.54 27.55 -17.06
C VAL A 548 -1.55 27.33 -18.58
N GLY A 549 -1.69 28.40 -19.38
CA GLY A 549 -1.59 28.33 -20.85
C GLY A 549 -2.90 27.97 -21.58
N GLY A 550 -4.03 27.97 -20.90
CA GLY A 550 -5.36 27.66 -21.44
C GLY A 550 -6.04 28.78 -22.22
N SER A 551 -5.34 29.86 -22.59
CA SER A 551 -5.94 31.02 -23.27
C SER A 551 -6.65 30.69 -24.58
N ALA A 552 -6.09 29.78 -25.39
CA ALA A 552 -6.71 29.31 -26.64
C ALA A 552 -8.00 28.51 -26.37
N LEU A 553 -8.01 27.70 -25.31
CA LEU A 553 -9.17 26.94 -24.86
C LEU A 553 -10.28 27.89 -24.38
N LEU A 554 -9.95 28.89 -23.56
CA LEU A 554 -10.91 29.89 -23.10
C LEU A 554 -11.52 30.69 -24.27
N LYS A 555 -10.71 31.13 -25.23
CA LYS A 555 -11.22 31.83 -26.43
C LYS A 555 -12.21 30.95 -27.20
N ARG A 556 -11.95 29.64 -27.26
CA ARG A 556 -12.84 28.68 -27.90
C ARG A 556 -14.11 28.43 -27.09
N LEU A 557 -14.03 28.31 -25.77
CA LEU A 557 -15.21 28.17 -24.91
C LEU A 557 -16.11 29.39 -25.01
N ASN A 558 -15.54 30.61 -25.01
CA ASN A 558 -16.30 31.84 -25.21
C ASN A 558 -16.99 31.86 -26.57
N LYS A 559 -16.30 31.44 -27.65
CA LYS A 559 -16.95 31.33 -28.97
C LYS A 559 -18.10 30.32 -28.97
N LEU A 560 -17.97 29.20 -28.27
CA LEU A 560 -19.03 28.17 -28.18
C LEU A 560 -20.19 28.64 -27.31
N ALA A 561 -19.89 29.38 -26.25
CA ALA A 561 -20.84 30.05 -25.37
C ALA A 561 -21.74 31.02 -26.15
N ASP A 562 -21.13 31.85 -27.00
CA ASP A 562 -21.84 32.83 -27.83
C ASP A 562 -22.78 32.16 -28.86
N LEU A 563 -22.43 30.97 -29.36
CA LEU A 563 -23.19 30.27 -30.41
C LEU A 563 -24.36 29.42 -29.90
N HIS A 564 -24.26 28.85 -28.70
CA HIS A 564 -25.22 27.83 -28.23
C HIS A 564 -25.92 28.17 -26.91
N GLY A 565 -25.59 29.29 -26.28
CA GLY A 565 -26.12 29.69 -24.99
C GLY A 565 -25.52 28.90 -23.83
N VAL A 566 -24.94 29.60 -22.86
CA VAL A 566 -24.32 28.97 -21.68
C VAL A 566 -25.33 28.82 -20.55
N ARG A 567 -25.41 27.62 -19.99
CA ARG A 567 -26.05 27.41 -18.69
C ARG A 567 -25.01 27.54 -17.60
N LYS A 568 -25.28 28.39 -16.61
CA LYS A 568 -24.40 28.65 -15.47
C LYS A 568 -25.08 28.25 -14.17
N VAL A 569 -24.32 27.61 -13.29
CA VAL A 569 -24.76 27.25 -11.93
C VAL A 569 -23.69 27.69 -10.96
N SER A 570 -24.01 28.65 -10.08
CA SER A 570 -23.10 29.11 -9.02
C SER A 570 -23.37 28.37 -7.71
N TYR A 571 -22.34 27.81 -7.09
CA TYR A 571 -22.47 27.00 -5.89
C TYR A 571 -21.28 27.19 -4.94
N SER A 572 -21.39 26.65 -3.73
CA SER A 572 -20.32 26.70 -2.73
C SER A 572 -19.71 25.31 -2.56
N VAL A 573 -18.40 25.26 -2.33
CA VAL A 573 -17.67 24.03 -2.08
C VAL A 573 -17.04 24.06 -0.69
N PRO A 574 -16.90 22.92 0.00
CA PRO A 574 -16.39 22.90 1.37
C PRO A 574 -14.89 23.20 1.47
N TRP A 575 -14.13 23.16 0.37
CA TRP A 575 -12.68 23.44 0.35
C TRP A 575 -12.32 24.88 -0.08
N SER A 576 -13.30 25.75 -0.33
CA SER A 576 -13.04 27.13 -0.74
C SER A 576 -14.08 28.08 -0.15
N THR A 577 -13.64 29.25 0.27
CA THR A 577 -14.55 30.35 0.67
C THR A 577 -15.10 31.10 -0.54
N VAL A 578 -14.51 30.89 -1.72
CA VAL A 578 -14.93 31.51 -2.99
C VAL A 578 -15.96 30.60 -3.66
N ARG A 579 -17.10 31.18 -4.04
CA ARG A 579 -18.13 30.46 -4.79
C ARG A 579 -17.57 30.00 -6.13
N GLN A 580 -17.93 28.79 -6.50
CA GLN A 580 -17.61 28.18 -7.78
C GLN A 580 -18.74 28.46 -8.78
N GLU A 581 -18.42 28.41 -10.07
CA GLU A 581 -19.40 28.51 -11.15
C GLU A 581 -19.14 27.41 -12.17
N LEU A 582 -20.13 26.54 -12.37
CA LEU A 582 -20.10 25.52 -13.42
C LEU A 582 -20.86 26.05 -14.63
N SER A 583 -20.15 26.15 -15.76
CA SER A 583 -20.74 26.44 -17.06
C SER A 583 -20.89 25.17 -17.88
N SER A 584 -21.92 25.12 -18.72
CA SER A 584 -22.13 24.03 -19.67
C SER A 584 -22.75 24.50 -20.98
N VAL A 585 -22.40 23.81 -22.07
CA VAL A 585 -22.97 23.95 -23.41
C VAL A 585 -23.22 22.56 -23.98
N CYS A 586 -24.37 22.37 -24.63
CA CYS A 586 -24.81 21.10 -25.19
C CYS A 586 -25.12 21.26 -26.68
N PHE A 587 -24.30 20.70 -27.57
CA PHE A 587 -24.39 20.88 -29.03
C PHE A 587 -25.61 20.14 -29.61
N SER A 588 -26.47 20.83 -30.36
CA SER A 588 -27.65 20.25 -31.04
C SER A 588 -27.30 19.81 -32.47
N GLU A 589 -27.96 18.75 -32.98
CA GLU A 589 -27.83 18.32 -34.38
C GLU A 589 -28.38 19.34 -35.39
N GLU A 590 -29.30 20.22 -34.96
CA GLU A 590 -30.03 21.16 -35.83
C GLU A 590 -29.15 22.16 -36.59
N LEU A 591 -27.86 22.29 -36.26
CA LEU A 591 -26.94 23.23 -36.90
C LEU A 591 -26.16 22.66 -38.11
N ARG A 592 -26.34 21.39 -38.49
CA ARG A 592 -25.81 20.89 -39.79
C ARG A 592 -26.54 21.48 -41.00
N ASN A 593 -27.74 22.02 -40.84
CA ASN A 593 -28.55 22.54 -41.93
C ASN A 593 -28.41 24.07 -42.14
N VAL A 594 -27.57 24.76 -41.37
CA VAL A 594 -27.22 26.14 -41.68
C VAL A 594 -26.01 26.09 -42.63
N GLN A 595 -26.31 26.01 -43.94
CA GLN A 595 -25.31 26.21 -44.98
C GLN A 595 -24.56 27.53 -44.74
N PRO A 596 -23.24 27.60 -45.01
CA PRO A 596 -22.57 28.89 -45.11
C PRO A 596 -23.19 29.61 -46.30
N GLN A 597 -23.97 30.67 -46.03
CA GLN A 597 -24.26 31.68 -47.05
C GLN A 597 -23.05 32.56 -47.27
#